data_AF-A0A3D5MIT6-F1
#
_entry.id   AF-A0A3D5MIT6-F1
#
_cell.length_a   1.000
_cell.length_b   1.000
_cell.length_c   1.000
_cell.angle_alpha   90.00
_cell.angle_beta   90.00
_cell.angle_gamma   90.00
#
_symmetry.space_group_name_H-M   'P 1'
#
loop_
_entity.id
_entity.type
_entity.pdbx_description
1 polymer ?
#
loop_
_entity_poly.entity_id
_entity_poly.type
_entity_poly.pdbx_seq_one_letter_code
_entity_poly.pdbx_strand_id
1 'polypeptide(L)' 'GDWPLSSARADASRLTLQGAGVNADRVYSVAGKAGSDPLYPDDPSLAGNRRIAIVLLREAPVLPTDTSL' A
#
# COMPACT_ATOMS: atom_id res chain seq x y z
N GLY A 1 8.82 -8.53 17.15
CA GLY A 1 9.65 -7.65 16.32
C GLY A 1 8.78 -6.89 15.34
N ASP A 2 9.19 -5.70 14.93
CA ASP A 2 8.36 -4.78 14.13
C ASP A 2 8.13 -5.25 12.69
N TRP A 3 9.07 -6.03 12.15
CA TRP A 3 8.94 -6.64 10.82
C TRP A 3 7.71 -7.55 10.72
N PRO A 4 7.57 -8.64 11.52
CA PRO A 4 6.33 -9.44 11.53
C PRO A 4 5.06 -8.63 11.80
N LEU A 5 5.12 -7.66 12.72
CA LEU A 5 3.96 -6.85 13.09
C LEU A 5 3.48 -5.99 11.91
N SER A 6 4.40 -5.33 11.21
CA SER A 6 4.07 -4.49 10.06
C SER A 6 3.48 -5.30 8.90
N SER A 7 4.07 -6.48 8.60
CA SER A 7 3.56 -7.38 7.56
C SER A 7 2.18 -7.94 7.91
N ALA A 8 1.96 -8.35 9.16
CA ALA A 8 0.66 -8.86 9.61
C ALA A 8 -0.45 -7.78 9.53
N ARG A 9 -0.13 -6.53 9.87
CA ARG A 9 -1.08 -5.41 9.74
C ARG A 9 -1.40 -5.07 8.29
N ALA A 10 -0.40 -5.15 7.41
CA ALA A 10 -0.60 -4.95 5.98
C ALA A 10 -1.53 -6.03 5.39
N ASP A 11 -1.33 -7.30 5.77
CA ASP A 11 -2.22 -8.39 5.33
C ASP A 11 -3.63 -8.28 5.93
N ALA A 12 -3.76 -7.94 7.22
CA ALA A 12 -5.07 -7.70 7.83
C ALA A 12 -5.85 -6.56 7.13
N SER A 13 -5.13 -5.52 6.67
CA SER A 13 -5.73 -4.43 5.89
C SER A 13 -6.21 -4.92 4.52
N ARG A 14 -5.43 -5.78 3.83
CA ARG A 14 -5.86 -6.44 2.59
C ARG A 14 -7.15 -7.23 2.79
N LEU A 15 -7.21 -8.07 3.84
CA LEU A 15 -8.39 -8.87 4.15
C LEU A 15 -9.61 -8.00 4.45
N THR A 16 -9.41 -6.88 5.16
CA THR A 16 -10.47 -5.90 5.44
C THR A 16 -11.03 -5.29 4.16
N LEU A 17 -10.16 -4.90 3.22
CA LEU A 17 -10.58 -4.37 1.91
C LEU A 17 -11.32 -5.42 1.08
N GLN A 18 -10.88 -6.68 1.11
CA GLN A 18 -11.56 -7.78 0.44
C GLN A 18 -12.96 -8.04 1.01
N GLY A 19 -13.09 -8.03 2.35
CA GLY A 19 -14.38 -8.12 3.03
C GLY A 19 -15.32 -6.95 2.70
N ALA A 20 -14.77 -5.78 2.34
CA ALA A 20 -15.52 -4.63 1.85
C ALA A 20 -15.82 -4.66 0.33
N GLY A 21 -15.44 -5.73 -0.39
CA GLY A 21 -15.77 -5.93 -1.80
C GLY A 21 -14.64 -5.62 -2.79
N VAL A 22 -13.42 -5.31 -2.34
CA VAL A 22 -12.27 -5.19 -3.24
C VAL A 22 -11.85 -6.59 -3.72
N ASN A 23 -11.94 -6.85 -5.02
CA ASN A 23 -11.52 -8.14 -5.58
C ASN A 23 -10.02 -8.39 -5.29
N ALA A 24 -9.68 -9.63 -4.92
CA ALA A 24 -8.31 -10.06 -4.67
C ALA A 24 -7.35 -9.75 -5.83
N ASP A 25 -7.82 -9.85 -7.08
CA ASP A 25 -7.02 -9.58 -8.28
C ASP A 25 -6.62 -8.10 -8.42
N ARG A 26 -7.21 -7.20 -7.63
CA ARG A 26 -6.86 -5.77 -7.59
C ARG A 26 -5.67 -5.48 -6.68
N VAL A 27 -5.18 -6.46 -5.92
CA VAL A 27 -4.04 -6.30 -5.00
C VAL A 27 -2.77 -6.84 -5.66
N TYR A 28 -1.90 -5.94 -6.08
CA TYR A 28 -0.63 -6.31 -6.71
C TYR A 28 0.42 -6.81 -5.70
N SER A 29 0.55 -6.15 -4.55
CA SER A 29 1.52 -6.52 -3.51
C SER A 29 1.10 -6.09 -2.11
N VAL A 30 1.65 -6.76 -1.11
CA VAL A 30 1.53 -6.43 0.32
C VAL A 30 2.93 -6.49 0.94
N ALA A 31 3.31 -5.44 1.69
CA ALA A 31 4.63 -5.36 2.29
C ALA A 31 4.58 -4.74 3.69
N GLY A 32 5.38 -5.29 4.61
CA GLY A 32 5.73 -4.65 5.87
C GLY A 32 7.07 -3.93 5.74
N LYS A 33 7.19 -2.73 6.32
CA LYS A 33 8.42 -1.93 6.33
C LYS A 33 9.01 -1.70 7.73
N ALA A 34 8.43 -2.26 8.79
CA ALA A 34 8.83 -1.96 10.16
C ALA A 34 9.04 -0.45 10.38
N GLY A 35 10.17 -0.04 10.96
CA GLY A 35 10.61 1.35 11.09
C GLY A 35 11.59 1.83 10.01
N SER A 36 11.72 1.15 8.87
CA SER A 36 12.75 1.49 7.86
C SER A 36 12.38 2.65 6.93
N ASP A 37 11.13 3.12 6.96
CA ASP A 37 10.61 4.20 6.10
C ASP A 37 9.69 5.16 6.89
N PRO A 38 10.26 5.93 7.86
CA PRO A 38 9.49 6.86 8.69
C PRO A 38 9.00 8.06 7.87
N LEU A 39 7.77 8.50 8.15
CA LEU A 39 7.22 9.74 7.56
C LEU A 39 7.89 10.97 8.18
N TYR A 40 8.25 10.88 9.46
CA TYR A 40 8.99 11.89 10.20
C TYR A 40 10.33 11.28 10.64
N PRO A 41 11.40 11.40 9.84
CA PRO A 41 12.71 10.84 10.16
C PRO A 41 13.35 11.46 11.42
N ASP A 42 13.05 12.74 11.68
CA ASP A 42 13.61 13.49 12.81
C ASP A 42 13.03 13.08 14.17
N ASP A 43 11.83 12.47 14.17
CA ASP A 43 11.24 11.85 15.35
C ASP A 43 10.56 10.52 14.99
N PRO A 44 11.34 9.41 15.00
CA PRO A 44 10.85 8.08 14.68
C PRO A 44 9.72 7.58 15.60
N SER A 45 9.59 8.14 16.81
CA SER A 45 8.62 7.68 17.82
C SER A 45 7.20 8.18 17.58
N LEU A 46 7.04 9.21 16.75
CA LEU A 46 5.75 9.83 16.46
C LEU A 46 4.71 8.83 15.98
N ALA A 47 3.47 9.04 16.44
CA ALA A 47 2.35 8.19 16.06
C ALA A 47 2.09 8.15 14.55
N GLY A 48 2.39 9.24 13.84
CA GLY A 48 2.27 9.33 12.38
C GLY A 48 3.15 8.33 11.61
N ASN A 49 4.23 7.81 12.21
CA ASN A 49 5.06 6.78 11.58
C ASN A 49 4.36 5.40 11.56
N ARG A 50 3.37 5.17 12.44
CA ARG A 50 2.57 3.94 12.49
C ARG A 50 1.37 4.04 11.55
N ARG A 51 1.59 3.79 10.26
CA ARG A 51 0.60 3.98 9.19
C ARG A 51 0.38 2.75 8.30
N ILE A 52 -0.77 2.69 7.63
CA ILE A 52 -1.04 1.80 6.50
C ILE A 52 -1.11 2.67 5.24
N ALA A 53 -0.28 2.36 4.24
CA ALA A 53 -0.29 3.06 2.96
C ALA A 53 -0.96 2.17 1.89
N ILE A 54 -1.94 2.72 1.18
CA ILE A 54 -2.60 2.08 0.05
C ILE A 54 -2.22 2.87 -1.20
N VAL A 55 -1.49 2.23 -2.12
CA VAL A 55 -1.03 2.86 -3.36
C VAL A 55 -1.88 2.37 -4.52
N LEU A 56 -2.55 3.28 -5.21
CA LEU A 56 -3.31 2.96 -6.42
C LEU A 56 -2.37 3.00 -7.63
N LEU A 57 -2.10 1.84 -8.23
CA LEU A 57 -1.34 1.74 -9.47
C LEU A 57 -2.25 2.16 -10.63
N ARG A 58 -1.75 3.04 -11.49
CA ARG A 58 -2.46 3.45 -12.72
C ARG A 58 -1.99 2.56 -13.86
N GLU A 59 -2.93 2.03 -14.63
CA GLU A 59 -2.63 1.36 -15.89
C GLU A 59 -2.56 2.42 -17.01
N ALA A 60 -1.60 2.28 -17.92
CA ALA A 60 -1.54 3.15 -19.10
C ALA A 60 -2.73 2.84 -20.03
N PRO A 61 -3.30 3.83 -20.73
CA PRO A 61 -4.35 3.58 -21.70
C PRO A 61 -3.87 2.58 -22.76
N VAL A 62 -4.71 1.59 -23.09
CA VAL A 62 -4.40 0.60 -24.16
C VAL A 62 -4.50 1.20 -25.57
N LEU A 63 -5.03 2.42 -25.68
CA LEU A 63 -5.15 3.15 -26.94
C LEU A 63 -4.04 4.21 -27.03
N PRO A 64 -3.35 4.33 -28.17
CA PRO A 64 -2.45 5.44 -28.42
C PRO A 64 -3.19 6.77 -28.24
N THR A 65 -2.55 7.76 -27.64
CA THR A 65 -3.11 9.12 -27.44
C THR A 65 -3.20 9.94 -28.73
N ASP A 66 -2.80 9.35 -29.87
CA ASP A 66 -2.73 10.04 -31.15
C ASP A 66 -3.59 9.31 -32.19
N THR A 67 -4.72 9.93 -32.54
CA THR A 67 -5.57 9.57 -33.68
C THR A 67 -5.59 10.70 -34.71
N SER A 68 -4.51 11.47 -34.85
CA SER A 68 -4.41 12.43 -35.95
C SER A 68 -4.17 11.69 -37.27
N LEU A 69 -5.24 11.61 -38.07
CA LEU A 69 -5.23 11.32 -39.51
C LEU A 69 -5.23 12.64 -40.28
#